data_AF-A0A3P6BCS8-F1
#
_entry.id   AF-A0A3P6BCS8-F1
#
_cell.length_a   1.000
_cell.length_b   1.000
_cell.length_c   1.000
_cell.angle_alpha   90.00
_cell.angle_beta   90.00
_cell.angle_gamma   90.00
#
_symmetry.space_group_name_H-M   'P 1'
#
loop_
_entity.id
_entity.type
_entity.pdbx_description
1 polymer ?
#
loop_
_entity_poly.entity_id
_entity_poly.type
_entity_poly.pdbx_seq_one_letter_code
_entity_poly.pdbx_strand_id
1 'polypeptide(L)'
;MLAERKCSCKYFDEIKIPCGHAMIAADGVGVPYNTLCGHWYKTTSWRETYEGDINPDGDPRNVEIPEEVSSMILYPPNTKRQSRRRRKTHIPSTGEIQVPKKKLVLNKCGRCR
;
A
#
# COMPACT_ATOMS: atom_id res chain seq x y z
N MET A 1 19.51 -23.97 11.58
CA MET A 1 19.24 -22.56 11.14
C MET A 1 18.08 -22.47 10.16
N LEU A 2 18.23 -22.80 8.87
CA LEU A 2 17.13 -22.63 7.89
C LEU A 2 15.93 -23.57 8.15
N ALA A 3 16.20 -24.85 8.43
CA ALA A 3 15.16 -25.86 8.72
C ALA A 3 14.34 -25.53 9.99
N GLU A 4 15.00 -24.97 11.01
CA GLU A 4 14.36 -24.49 12.24
C GLU A 4 13.68 -23.14 12.08
N ARG A 5 13.79 -22.51 10.89
CA ARG A 5 13.36 -21.15 10.61
C ARG A 5 13.93 -20.13 11.59
N LYS A 6 15.23 -20.28 11.88
CA LYS A 6 16.00 -19.42 12.79
C LYS A 6 17.16 -18.73 12.07
N CYS A 7 17.44 -17.51 12.49
CA CYS A 7 18.54 -16.68 12.02
C CYS A 7 19.15 -15.90 13.18
N SER A 8 20.46 -15.67 13.13
CA SER A 8 21.17 -14.82 14.09
C SER A 8 20.63 -13.38 14.18
N CYS A 9 19.96 -12.87 13.14
CA CYS A 9 19.33 -11.55 13.18
C CYS A 9 17.99 -11.51 13.93
N LYS A 10 17.48 -12.66 14.41
CA LYS A 10 16.18 -12.85 15.11
C LYS A 10 14.92 -12.43 14.34
N TYR A 11 15.04 -11.66 13.27
CA TYR A 11 13.91 -11.26 12.42
C TYR A 11 13.12 -12.48 11.92
N PHE A 12 13.83 -13.50 11.45
CA PHE A 12 13.18 -14.72 10.95
C PHE A 12 12.50 -15.50 12.09
N ASP A 13 13.11 -15.51 13.27
CA ASP A 13 12.61 -16.18 14.46
C ASP A 13 11.33 -15.52 14.98
N GLU A 14 11.26 -14.19 14.99
CA GLU A 14 10.16 -13.42 15.56
C GLU A 14 9.02 -13.22 14.55
N ILE A 15 9.34 -12.75 13.35
CA ILE A 15 8.35 -12.36 12.34
C ILE A 15 7.93 -13.56 11.48
N LYS A 16 8.70 -14.66 11.48
CA LYS A 16 8.44 -15.86 10.65
C LYS A 16 8.42 -15.57 9.14
N ILE A 17 9.05 -14.47 8.72
CA ILE A 17 9.29 -14.13 7.31
C ILE A 17 10.79 -14.28 7.06
N PRO A 18 11.21 -14.92 5.95
CA PRO A 18 12.63 -15.06 5.63
C PRO A 18 13.34 -13.71 5.58
N CYS A 19 14.38 -13.55 6.40
CA CYS A 19 15.28 -12.41 6.32
C CYS A 19 16.30 -12.59 5.19
N GLY A 20 17.07 -11.53 4.85
CA GLY A 20 18.13 -11.61 3.82
C GLY A 20 19.09 -12.78 4.00
N HIS A 21 19.51 -13.07 5.23
CA HIS A 21 20.36 -14.23 5.53
C HIS A 21 19.68 -15.57 5.24
N ALA A 22 18.40 -15.69 5.59
CA ALA A 22 17.63 -16.90 5.35
C ALA A 22 17.39 -17.11 3.85
N MET A 23 17.17 -16.03 3.07
CA MET A 23 17.05 -16.12 1.61
C MET A 23 18.35 -16.60 0.96
N ILE A 24 19.50 -16.03 1.35
CA ILE A 24 20.81 -16.46 0.83
C ILE A 24 21.08 -17.92 1.19
N ALA A 25 20.78 -18.34 2.42
CA ALA A 25 20.93 -19.74 2.82
C ALA A 25 19.96 -20.66 2.08
N ALA A 26 18.76 -20.19 1.74
CA ALA A 26 17.78 -20.93 0.96
C ALA A 26 18.23 -21.11 -0.50
N ASP A 27 18.81 -20.08 -1.11
CA ASP A 27 19.40 -20.17 -2.46
C ASP A 27 20.51 -21.20 -2.53
N GLY A 28 21.37 -21.24 -1.51
CA GLY A 28 22.46 -22.21 -1.42
C GLY A 28 22.00 -23.68 -1.35
N VAL A 29 20.76 -23.94 -0.92
CA VAL A 29 20.20 -25.29 -0.77
C VAL A 29 19.07 -25.56 -1.77
N GLY A 30 18.69 -24.57 -2.58
CA GLY A 30 17.58 -24.69 -3.54
C GLY A 30 16.20 -24.76 -2.90
N VAL A 31 16.02 -24.17 -1.72
CA VAL A 31 14.73 -24.17 -1.01
C VAL A 31 13.90 -22.96 -1.44
N PRO A 32 12.66 -23.14 -1.93
CA PRO A 32 11.82 -22.03 -2.34
C PRO A 32 11.34 -21.23 -1.11
N TYR A 33 11.42 -19.90 -1.17
CA TYR A 33 11.18 -19.02 -0.01
C TYR A 33 9.76 -19.13 0.58
N ASN A 34 8.76 -19.43 -0.25
CA ASN A 34 7.38 -19.62 0.18
C ASN A 34 7.22 -20.73 1.24
N THR A 35 8.09 -21.74 1.24
CA THR A 35 8.08 -22.83 2.23
C THR A 35 8.64 -22.41 3.59
N LEU A 36 9.42 -21.34 3.61
CA LEU A 36 10.09 -20.80 4.79
C LEU A 36 9.20 -19.81 5.56
N CYS A 37 8.23 -19.18 4.88
CA CYS A 37 7.25 -18.31 5.51
C CYS A 37 6.40 -19.06 6.56
N GLY A 38 6.11 -18.36 7.66
CA GLY A 38 5.19 -18.81 8.70
C GLY A 38 3.78 -19.07 8.17
N HIS A 39 3.03 -19.93 8.87
CA HIS A 39 1.70 -20.39 8.46
C HIS A 39 0.76 -19.22 8.10
N TRP A 40 0.64 -18.24 8.99
CA TRP A 40 -0.27 -17.08 8.84
C TRP A 40 0.04 -16.16 7.66
N TYR A 41 1.24 -16.23 7.10
CA TYR A 41 1.64 -15.43 5.93
C TYR A 41 1.44 -16.17 4.61
N LYS A 42 0.93 -17.40 4.64
CA LYS A 42 0.61 -18.15 3.42
C LYS A 42 -0.74 -17.72 2.87
N THR A 43 -0.82 -17.63 1.55
CA THR A 43 -2.08 -17.33 0.84
C THR A 43 -3.18 -18.34 1.14
N THR A 44 -2.83 -19.60 1.39
CA THR A 44 -3.80 -20.63 1.78
C THR A 44 -4.46 -20.29 3.11
N SER A 45 -3.66 -20.02 4.14
CA SER A 45 -4.15 -19.66 5.47
C SER A 45 -4.91 -18.33 5.46
N TRP A 46 -4.46 -17.36 4.67
CA TRP A 46 -5.23 -16.13 4.43
C TRP A 46 -6.59 -16.45 3.82
N ARG A 47 -6.65 -17.23 2.75
CA ARG A 47 -7.90 -17.59 2.08
C ARG A 47 -8.86 -18.32 3.03
N GLU A 48 -8.39 -19.32 3.76
CA GLU A 48 -9.18 -20.08 4.74
C GLU A 48 -9.73 -19.18 5.86
N THR A 49 -8.93 -18.23 6.35
CA THR A 49 -9.37 -17.29 7.39
C THR A 49 -10.51 -16.40 6.91
N TYR A 50 -10.52 -16.08 5.62
CA TYR A 50 -11.53 -15.25 4.95
C TYR A 50 -12.47 -16.08 4.07
N GLU A 51 -12.55 -17.39 4.26
CA GLU A 51 -13.43 -18.26 3.47
C GLU A 51 -14.89 -18.11 3.92
N GLY A 52 -15.12 -17.71 5.17
CA GLY A 52 -16.43 -17.20 5.60
C GLY A 52 -16.75 -15.87 4.94
N ASP A 53 -18.05 -15.56 4.80
CA ASP A 53 -18.56 -14.40 4.07
C ASP A 53 -17.82 -13.10 4.43
N ILE A 54 -16.87 -12.71 3.57
CA ILE A 54 -16.23 -11.38 3.58
C ILE A 54 -17.29 -10.28 3.38
N ASN A 55 -18.45 -10.67 2.84
CA ASN A 55 -19.60 -9.83 2.62
C ASN A 55 -20.77 -10.36 3.49
N PRO A 56 -20.90 -9.91 4.75
CA PRO A 56 -22.11 -10.20 5.53
C PRO A 56 -23.35 -9.61 4.87
N ASP A 57 -23.15 -8.56 4.07
CA ASP A 57 -24.15 -8.01 3.17
C ASP A 57 -24.29 -8.96 1.96
N GLY A 58 -25.51 -9.35 1.61
CA GLY A 58 -25.77 -10.11 0.39
C GLY A 58 -25.31 -9.38 -0.87
N ASP A 59 -25.42 -10.02 -2.05
CA ASP A 59 -25.18 -9.32 -3.32
C ASP A 59 -26.01 -8.02 -3.33
N PRO A 60 -25.40 -6.83 -3.55
CA PRO A 60 -26.13 -5.56 -3.62
C PRO A 60 -27.29 -5.59 -4.62
N ARG A 61 -27.24 -6.48 -5.61
CA ARG A 61 -28.31 -6.71 -6.59
C ARG A 61 -29.53 -7.43 -6.01
N ASN A 62 -29.36 -8.14 -4.90
CA ASN A 62 -30.42 -8.87 -4.19
C ASN A 62 -31.05 -8.02 -3.06
N VAL A 63 -30.60 -6.77 -2.88
CA VAL A 63 -31.18 -5.86 -1.90
C VAL A 63 -32.49 -5.30 -2.45
N GLU A 64 -33.59 -5.56 -1.75
CA GLU A 64 -34.87 -4.92 -2.04
C GLU A 64 -34.78 -3.43 -1.69
N ILE A 65 -34.82 -2.58 -2.70
CA ILE A 65 -34.80 -1.11 -2.54
C ILE A 65 -36.26 -0.64 -2.47
N PRO A 66 -36.70 0.01 -1.37
CA PRO A 66 -38.04 0.58 -1.30
C PRO A 66 -38.31 1.60 -2.42
N GLU A 67 -39.55 1.66 -2.89
CA GLU A 67 -39.95 2.54 -4.00
C GLU A 67 -39.66 4.02 -3.71
N GLU A 68 -39.84 4.43 -2.44
CA GLU A 68 -39.51 5.76 -1.90
C GLU A 68 -38.04 6.14 -2.09
N VAL A 69 -37.13 5.18 -1.95
CA VAL A 69 -35.68 5.38 -2.15
C VAL A 69 -35.33 5.36 -3.63
N SER A 70 -35.94 4.45 -4.41
CA SER A 70 -35.68 4.33 -5.85
C SER A 70 -36.14 5.55 -6.65
N SER A 71 -37.21 6.21 -6.21
CA SER A 71 -37.79 7.41 -6.82
C SER A 71 -37.10 8.70 -6.36
N MET A 72 -36.19 8.62 -5.38
CA MET A 72 -35.51 9.77 -4.82
C MET A 72 -34.46 10.31 -5.80
N ILE A 73 -34.66 11.54 -6.28
CA ILE A 73 -33.67 12.24 -7.11
C ILE A 73 -32.59 12.82 -6.18
N LEU A 74 -31.45 12.12 -6.08
CA LEU A 74 -30.28 12.60 -5.34
C LEU A 74 -29.39 13.47 -6.25
N TYR A 75 -29.21 14.73 -5.87
CA TYR A 75 -28.20 15.57 -6.50
C TYR A 75 -26.80 15.19 -6.00
N PRO A 76 -25.77 15.23 -6.86
CA PRO A 76 -24.42 15.04 -6.41
C PRO A 76 -24.08 16.08 -5.33
N PRO A 77 -23.27 15.72 -4.32
CA PRO A 77 -22.88 16.67 -3.30
C PRO A 77 -22.20 17.87 -3.97
N ASN A 78 -22.57 19.08 -3.54
CA ASN A 78 -21.98 20.31 -4.05
C ASN A 78 -20.53 20.42 -3.55
N THR A 79 -19.63 19.77 -4.28
CA THR A 79 -18.21 19.72 -3.97
C THR A 79 -17.46 20.70 -4.85
N LYS A 80 -16.69 21.61 -4.22
CA LYS A 80 -15.67 22.37 -4.94
C LYS A 80 -14.41 21.53 -4.99
N ARG A 81 -13.87 21.32 -6.20
CA ARG A 81 -12.54 20.74 -6.38
C ARG A 81 -11.54 21.62 -5.61
N GLN A 82 -10.90 21.06 -4.59
CA GLN A 82 -9.85 21.78 -3.89
C GLN A 82 -8.74 22.14 -4.88
N SER A 83 -8.16 23.32 -4.72
CA SER A 83 -6.99 23.72 -5.50
C SER A 83 -5.90 22.65 -5.33
N ARG A 84 -5.51 22.01 -6.43
CA ARG A 84 -4.39 21.04 -6.42
C ARG A 84 -3.11 21.63 -5.84
N ARG A 85 -2.93 22.94 -6.00
CA ARG A 85 -1.78 23.66 -5.46
C ARG A 85 -2.08 24.14 -4.05
N ARG A 86 -1.23 23.75 -3.11
CA ARG A 86 -1.20 24.32 -1.75
C ARG A 86 -1.03 25.83 -1.88
N ARG A 87 -1.97 26.62 -1.33
CA ARG A 87 -1.90 28.10 -1.33
C ARG A 87 -0.71 28.62 -0.51
N LYS A 88 -0.25 27.83 0.45
CA LYS A 88 0.91 28.14 1.30
C LYS A 88 2.16 27.47 0.74
N THR A 89 3.29 28.17 0.87
CA THR A 89 4.62 27.61 0.63
C THR A 89 4.82 26.36 1.49
N HIS A 90 5.42 25.32 0.91
CA HIS A 90 5.78 24.10 1.64
C HIS A 90 6.68 24.45 2.83
N ILE A 91 6.39 23.87 4.00
CA ILE A 91 7.26 23.95 5.18
C ILE A 91 8.00 22.61 5.23
N PRO A 92 9.35 22.59 5.18
CA PRO A 92 10.13 21.36 5.19
C PRO A 92 9.99 20.61 6.52
N SER A 93 10.13 19.28 6.48
CA SER A 93 10.24 18.45 7.69
C SER A 93 11.65 18.51 8.29
N THR A 94 11.80 18.04 9.53
CA THR A 94 13.10 17.96 10.20
C THR A 94 14.08 17.12 9.37
N GLY A 95 15.21 17.72 8.96
CA GLY A 95 16.23 17.10 8.12
C GLY A 95 16.21 17.49 6.64
N GLU A 96 15.15 18.15 6.16
CA GLU A 96 15.12 18.68 4.79
C GLU A 96 15.87 20.01 4.68
N ILE A 97 16.96 20.01 3.91
CA ILE A 97 17.77 21.20 3.65
C ILE A 97 17.08 22.02 2.54
N GLN A 98 16.61 23.23 2.87
CA GLN A 98 16.12 24.15 1.82
C GLN A 98 17.30 24.61 0.96
N VAL A 99 17.37 24.12 -0.27
CA VAL A 99 18.34 24.62 -1.25
C VAL A 99 17.98 26.08 -1.57
N PRO A 100 18.94 27.03 -1.53
CA PRO A 100 18.70 28.39 -1.97
C PRO A 100 18.13 28.38 -3.38
N LYS A 101 16.98 29.03 -3.60
CA LYS A 101 16.43 29.19 -4.95
C LYS A 101 17.50 29.88 -5.80
N LYS A 102 18.11 29.16 -6.75
CA LYS A 102 18.95 29.79 -7.78
C LYS A 102 18.13 30.91 -8.42
N LYS A 103 18.73 32.08 -8.64
CA LYS A 103 18.10 33.18 -9.38
C LYS A 103 17.43 32.58 -10.61
N LEU A 104 16.13 32.82 -10.77
CA LEU A 104 15.39 32.46 -11.97
C LEU A 104 16.09 33.12 -13.15
N VAL A 105 16.96 32.38 -13.82
CA VAL A 105 17.42 32.76 -15.15
C VAL A 105 16.16 32.76 -15.99
N LEU A 106 15.82 33.91 -16.56
CA LEU A 106 14.66 34.02 -17.42
C LEU A 106 14.86 33.03 -18.57
N ASN A 107 13.99 32.02 -18.67
CA ASN A 107 14.06 31.05 -19.76
C ASN A 107 13.76 31.80 -21.06
N LYS A 108 14.81 32.13 -21.83
CA LYS A 108 14.65 32.70 -23.17
C LYS A 108 14.25 31.56 -24.11
N CYS A 109 13.09 31.70 -24.71
CA CYS A 109 12.61 30.80 -25.75
C CYS A 109 13.53 30.93 -26.98
N GLY A 110 14.06 29.85 -27.53
CA GLY A 110 14.96 29.89 -28.70
C GLY A 110 14.30 30.42 -30.00
N ARG A 111 12.99 30.65 -29.98
CA ARG A 111 12.21 31.29 -31.06
C ARG A 111 11.94 32.79 -30.83
N CYS A 112 12.23 33.30 -29.64
CA CYS A 112 11.94 34.66 -29.25
C CYS A 112 13.28 35.39 -29.20
N ARG A 113 13.68 36.01 -30.32
CA ARG A 113 14.80 36.97 -30.32
C ARG A 113 14.38 38.24 -29.59
#